data_AF-A0A367LEM1-F1
#
_entry.id   AF-A0A367LEM1-F1
#
_cell.length_a   1.000
_cell.length_b   1.000
_cell.length_c   1.000
_cell.angle_alpha   90.00
_cell.angle_beta   90.00
_cell.angle_gamma   90.00
#
_symmetry.space_group_name_H-M   'P 1'
#
loop_
_entity.id
_entity.type
_entity.pdbx_description
1 polymer ?
#
loop_
_entity_poly.entity_id
_entity_poly.type
_entity_poly.pdbx_seq_one_letter_code
_entity_poly.pdbx_strand_id
1 'polypeptide(L)'
;MCFGLRSKGSNEMARSRDIDRSLRQDEKRMEREVKLLLLGAGESGKSTILKQMKLIYSQGFSKHERLEWKPIIFGNIVQSFRTISEAMTELGYQFDKADHEKYMAHILVEPEIGLHERLPPDYIEPIKALWKDGGVRAAIAKGNEYALHDNLAYFLDDIDRLWAEDYIPNDQDLLRSRLRTTGITETEFNLGQLTYRMFDVGGQRSERKKWIHCFENVNCLLFLVAISGYDQCLVEDKAGNQMNEALMLWESIINSYWFKKSAMILFLNKIDLFKEKLAKSPITNHGFTDYQGPPDDWNAASKYFLDKFRALSRNPNKEIYGHLTNATDTNLLKITMGSVQDMIIQRNLNALIL
;
A
#
# COMPACT_ATOMS: atom_id res chain seq x y z
N MET A 1 43.10 57.65 -15.32
CA MET A 1 42.51 56.31 -15.56
C MET A 1 41.72 55.91 -14.32
N CYS A 2 40.41 55.72 -14.43
CA CYS A 2 39.59 54.98 -13.44
C CYS A 2 38.28 54.54 -14.11
N PHE A 3 38.37 53.55 -15.01
CA PHE A 3 37.24 52.76 -15.49
C PHE A 3 37.38 51.37 -14.85
N GLY A 4 36.49 50.99 -13.93
CA GLY A 4 36.60 49.64 -13.34
C GLY A 4 35.64 49.20 -12.23
N LEU A 5 34.66 49.99 -11.78
CA LEU A 5 33.84 49.62 -10.60
C LEU A 5 32.33 49.55 -10.81
N ARG A 6 31.82 49.79 -12.03
CA ARG A 6 30.36 49.89 -12.28
C ARG A 6 29.68 48.59 -12.76
N SER A 7 30.41 47.53 -13.14
CA SER A 7 29.79 46.32 -13.74
C SER A 7 29.47 45.19 -12.76
N LYS A 8 30.08 45.15 -11.56
CA LYS A 8 29.80 44.09 -10.58
C LYS A 8 28.44 44.26 -9.89
N GLY A 9 28.10 45.49 -9.47
CA GLY A 9 26.83 45.77 -8.78
C GLY A 9 25.59 45.64 -9.66
N SER A 10 25.69 45.90 -10.98
CA SER A 10 24.55 45.70 -11.89
C SER A 10 24.23 44.23 -12.12
N ASN A 11 25.26 43.37 -12.13
CA ASN A 11 25.11 41.93 -12.31
C ASN A 11 24.57 41.24 -11.04
N GLU A 12 24.96 41.73 -9.86
CA GLU A 12 24.42 41.28 -8.57
C GLU A 12 22.96 41.73 -8.37
N MET A 13 22.62 42.97 -8.75
CA MET A 13 21.22 43.43 -8.75
C MET A 13 20.34 42.66 -9.73
N ALA A 14 20.86 42.32 -10.92
CA ALA A 14 20.14 41.48 -11.88
C ALA A 14 19.88 40.08 -11.30
N ARG A 15 20.92 39.43 -10.75
CA ARG A 15 20.79 38.13 -10.07
C ARG A 15 19.82 38.16 -8.90
N SER A 16 19.85 39.20 -8.06
CA SER A 16 18.89 39.33 -6.94
C SER A 16 17.44 39.47 -7.45
N ARG A 17 17.21 40.23 -8.53
CA ARG A 17 15.87 40.37 -9.11
C ARG A 17 15.39 39.06 -9.75
N ASP A 18 16.29 38.28 -10.33
CA ASP A 18 15.97 36.96 -10.88
C ASP A 18 15.66 35.94 -9.77
N ILE A 19 16.40 35.97 -8.66
CA ILE A 19 16.11 35.18 -7.46
C ILE A 19 14.75 35.56 -6.88
N ASP A 20 14.48 36.85 -6.68
CA ASP A 20 13.18 37.34 -6.18
C ASP A 20 12.03 36.94 -7.10
N ARG A 21 12.26 36.95 -8.42
CA ARG A 21 11.27 36.48 -9.40
C ARG A 21 11.03 34.98 -9.28
N SER A 22 12.08 34.18 -9.12
CA SER A 22 11.95 32.72 -8.89
C SER A 22 11.18 32.45 -7.61
N LEU A 23 11.54 33.12 -6.51
CA LEU A 23 10.87 32.97 -5.22
C LEU A 23 9.37 33.27 -5.30
N ARG A 24 8.98 34.35 -5.99
CA ARG A 24 7.55 34.67 -6.19
C ARG A 24 6.83 33.67 -7.09
N GLN A 25 7.53 33.05 -8.04
CA GLN A 25 6.94 32.00 -8.88
C GLN A 25 6.78 30.70 -8.08
N ASP A 26 7.76 30.36 -7.26
CA ASP A 26 7.74 29.19 -6.37
C ASP A 26 6.64 29.35 -5.32
N GLU A 27 6.49 30.53 -4.71
CA GLU A 27 5.41 30.83 -3.76
C GLU A 27 4.03 30.61 -4.40
N LYS A 28 3.79 31.14 -5.60
CA LYS A 28 2.53 30.92 -6.34
C LYS A 28 2.31 29.46 -6.72
N ARG A 29 3.37 28.70 -6.98
CA ARG A 29 3.28 27.27 -7.28
C ARG A 29 2.91 26.51 -6.00
N MET A 30 3.55 26.83 -4.88
CA MET A 30 3.30 26.24 -3.57
C MET A 30 1.87 26.50 -3.07
N GLU A 31 1.29 27.67 -3.37
CA GLU A 31 -0.12 27.98 -3.06
C GLU A 31 -1.12 27.02 -3.73
N ARG A 32 -0.75 26.43 -4.87
CA ARG A 32 -1.58 25.47 -5.63
C ARG A 32 -1.20 24.02 -5.38
N GLU A 33 -0.23 23.80 -4.50
CA GLU A 33 0.31 22.49 -4.18
C GLU A 33 -0.43 21.88 -2.99
N VAL A 34 -0.89 20.64 -3.15
CA VAL A 34 -1.51 19.87 -2.09
C VAL A 34 -0.61 18.69 -1.74
N LYS A 35 0.01 18.75 -0.57
CA LYS A 35 0.83 17.68 -0.02
C LYS A 35 -0.03 16.62 0.64
N LEU A 36 -0.02 15.42 0.05
CA LEU A 36 -0.66 14.21 0.56
C LEU A 36 0.40 13.27 1.14
N LEU A 37 0.17 12.76 2.35
CA LEU A 37 1.07 11.80 2.98
C LEU A 37 0.36 10.46 3.19
N LEU A 38 0.88 9.39 2.59
CA LEU A 38 0.40 8.03 2.80
C LEU A 38 1.13 7.38 3.97
N LEU A 39 0.42 7.08 5.05
CA LEU A 39 0.95 6.32 6.19
C LEU A 39 0.16 5.03 6.43
N GLY A 40 0.74 4.14 7.21
CA GLY A 40 0.12 2.87 7.59
C GLY A 40 1.15 1.76 7.75
N ALA A 41 0.78 0.69 8.44
CA ALA A 41 1.62 -0.47 8.65
C ALA A 41 2.08 -1.11 7.33
N GLY A 42 3.02 -2.05 7.40
CA GLY A 42 3.34 -2.91 6.26
C GLY A 42 2.06 -3.54 5.68
N GLU A 43 2.02 -3.73 4.36
CA GLU A 43 0.94 -4.48 3.68
C GLU A 43 -0.46 -3.84 3.72
N SER A 44 -0.61 -2.62 4.25
CA SER A 44 -1.91 -1.94 4.29
C SER A 44 -2.44 -1.46 2.93
N GLY A 45 -1.62 -1.54 1.88
CA GLY A 45 -2.00 -1.21 0.49
C GLY A 45 -1.56 0.17 -0.01
N LYS A 46 -0.61 0.84 0.66
CA LYS A 46 -0.12 2.19 0.27
C LYS A 46 0.38 2.24 -1.17
N SER A 47 1.28 1.34 -1.52
CA SER A 47 1.84 1.26 -2.87
C SER A 47 0.80 0.88 -3.92
N THR A 48 -0.24 0.12 -3.54
CA THR A 48 -1.38 -0.17 -4.42
C THR A 48 -2.20 1.09 -4.70
N ILE A 49 -2.45 1.93 -3.69
CA ILE A 49 -3.09 3.23 -3.88
C ILE A 49 -2.25 4.13 -4.81
N LEU A 50 -0.91 4.17 -4.64
CA LEU A 50 -0.05 4.91 -5.56
C LEU A 50 -0.13 4.42 -7.01
N LYS A 51 -0.07 3.10 -7.21
CA LYS A 51 -0.22 2.48 -8.53
C LYS A 51 -1.56 2.87 -9.15
N GLN A 52 -2.63 2.92 -8.36
CA GLN A 52 -3.93 3.39 -8.83
C GLN A 52 -3.95 4.88 -9.16
N MET A 53 -3.28 5.75 -8.40
CA MET A 53 -3.18 7.16 -8.77
C MET A 53 -2.55 7.33 -10.15
N LYS A 54 -1.53 6.51 -10.46
CA LYS A 54 -0.91 6.50 -11.79
C LYS A 54 -1.87 6.01 -12.88
N LEU A 55 -2.70 5.01 -12.60
CA LEU A 55 -3.71 4.51 -13.53
C LEU A 55 -4.85 5.50 -13.77
N ILE A 56 -5.34 6.16 -12.72
CA ILE A 56 -6.54 6.99 -12.78
C ILE A 56 -6.22 8.41 -13.26
N TYR A 57 -5.07 8.96 -12.84
CA TYR A 57 -4.74 10.38 -12.97
C TYR A 57 -3.46 10.66 -13.75
N SER A 58 -2.79 9.63 -14.29
CA SER A 58 -1.60 9.76 -15.12
C SER A 58 -1.74 8.91 -16.40
N GLN A 59 -0.63 8.66 -17.11
CA GLN A 59 -0.60 7.91 -18.37
C GLN A 59 -0.73 6.39 -18.19
N GLY A 60 -0.95 5.91 -16.96
CA GLY A 60 -0.92 4.48 -16.64
C GLY A 60 0.49 3.88 -16.73
N PHE A 61 0.57 2.56 -16.91
CA PHE A 61 1.84 1.84 -17.05
C PHE A 61 2.14 1.53 -18.52
N SER A 62 3.33 1.94 -18.97
CA SER A 62 3.85 1.62 -20.29
C SER A 62 4.15 0.13 -20.43
N LYS A 63 4.25 -0.36 -21.67
CA LYS A 63 4.64 -1.75 -21.94
C LYS A 63 6.01 -2.10 -21.34
N HIS A 64 6.96 -1.17 -21.37
CA HIS A 64 8.28 -1.37 -20.77
C HIS A 64 8.18 -1.58 -19.26
N GLU A 65 7.48 -0.69 -18.55
CA GLU A 65 7.27 -0.81 -17.10
C GLU A 65 6.55 -2.10 -16.76
N ARG A 66 5.52 -2.49 -17.51
CA ARG A 66 4.83 -3.78 -17.30
C ARG A 66 5.78 -4.96 -17.37
N LEU A 67 6.72 -4.95 -18.32
CA LEU A 67 7.71 -6.02 -18.44
C LEU A 67 8.67 -6.05 -17.25
N GLU A 68 9.02 -4.91 -16.65
CA GLU A 68 9.86 -4.85 -15.44
C GLU A 68 9.18 -5.53 -14.24
N TRP A 69 7.85 -5.59 -14.22
CA TRP A 69 7.09 -6.30 -13.19
C TRP A 69 7.03 -7.82 -13.38
N LYS A 70 7.37 -8.33 -14.56
CA LYS A 70 7.37 -9.78 -14.84
C LYS A 70 8.26 -10.58 -13.87
N PRO A 71 9.55 -10.27 -13.68
CA PRO A 71 10.39 -10.96 -12.69
C PRO A 71 9.89 -10.77 -11.26
N ILE A 72 9.31 -9.60 -10.94
CA ILE A 72 8.74 -9.34 -9.60
C ILE A 72 7.55 -10.26 -9.31
N ILE A 73 6.66 -10.46 -10.29
CA ILE A 73 5.51 -11.36 -10.17
C ILE A 73 5.97 -12.80 -9.95
N PHE A 74 6.95 -13.24 -10.73
CA PHE A 74 7.52 -14.57 -10.57
C PHE A 74 8.15 -14.76 -9.17
N GLY A 75 8.98 -13.81 -8.73
CA GLY A 75 9.57 -13.84 -7.39
C GLY A 75 8.53 -13.79 -6.28
N ASN A 76 7.40 -13.10 -6.45
CA ASN A 76 6.28 -13.14 -5.51
C ASN A 76 5.67 -14.54 -5.38
N ILE A 77 5.52 -15.27 -6.50
CA ILE A 77 5.01 -16.65 -6.51
C ILE A 77 6.01 -17.57 -5.79
N VAL A 78 7.28 -17.52 -6.18
CA VAL A 78 8.35 -18.34 -5.57
C VAL A 78 8.49 -18.08 -4.07
N GLN A 79 8.50 -16.81 -3.66
CA GLN A 79 8.55 -16.43 -2.25
C GLN A 79 7.33 -16.94 -1.46
N SER A 80 6.15 -16.96 -2.07
CA SER A 80 4.95 -17.52 -1.43
C SER A 80 5.10 -19.02 -1.20
N PHE A 81 5.61 -19.77 -2.19
CA PHE A 81 5.91 -21.19 -2.03
C PHE A 81 7.00 -21.46 -0.99
N ARG A 82 8.02 -20.59 -0.89
CA ARG A 82 9.04 -20.66 0.17
C ARG A 82 8.41 -20.54 1.56
N THR A 83 7.59 -19.52 1.76
CA THR A 83 6.88 -19.31 3.03
C THR A 83 5.92 -20.47 3.35
N ILE A 84 5.25 -21.04 2.34
CA ILE A 84 4.42 -22.24 2.53
C ILE A 84 5.26 -23.46 2.91
N SER A 85 6.40 -23.70 2.25
CA SER A 85 7.29 -24.83 2.56
C SER A 85 7.82 -24.77 3.99
N GLU A 86 8.20 -23.58 4.45
CA GLU A 86 8.62 -23.34 5.83
C GLU A 86 7.49 -23.65 6.81
N ALA A 87 6.28 -23.16 6.53
CA ALA A 87 5.10 -23.42 7.36
C ALA A 87 4.69 -24.89 7.38
N MET A 88 4.76 -25.61 6.25
CA MET A 88 4.52 -27.05 6.20
C MET A 88 5.48 -27.81 7.11
N THR A 89 6.76 -27.42 7.10
CA THR A 89 7.78 -28.03 7.97
C THR A 89 7.48 -27.75 9.45
N GLU A 90 7.15 -26.51 9.80
CA GLU A 90 6.85 -26.07 11.18
C GLU A 90 5.57 -26.73 11.72
N LEU A 91 4.54 -26.87 10.89
CA LEU A 91 3.23 -27.42 11.26
C LEU A 91 3.14 -28.95 11.06
N GLY A 92 4.18 -29.58 10.51
CA GLY A 92 4.24 -31.02 10.27
C GLY A 92 3.32 -31.52 9.15
N TYR A 93 2.99 -30.66 8.17
CA TYR A 93 2.22 -31.07 6.99
C TYR A 93 3.11 -31.82 6.00
N GLN A 94 2.58 -32.94 5.49
CA GLN A 94 3.24 -33.78 4.49
C GLN A 94 2.62 -33.53 3.12
N PHE A 95 3.41 -33.72 2.06
CA PHE A 95 2.89 -33.72 0.69
C PHE A 95 2.05 -34.98 0.44
N ASP A 96 1.05 -34.86 -0.43
CA ASP A 96 0.23 -36.01 -0.85
C ASP A 96 1.03 -37.00 -1.69
N LYS A 97 2.08 -36.53 -2.38
CA LYS A 97 2.92 -37.32 -3.28
C LYS A 97 4.40 -37.02 -3.06
N ALA A 98 5.25 -38.04 -3.10
CA ALA A 98 6.69 -37.88 -2.96
C ALA A 98 7.32 -36.98 -4.05
N ASP A 99 6.77 -36.98 -5.27
CA ASP A 99 7.28 -36.11 -6.34
C ASP A 99 7.02 -34.62 -6.07
N HIS A 100 6.01 -34.27 -5.26
CA HIS A 100 5.74 -32.89 -4.90
C HIS A 100 6.85 -32.27 -4.03
N GLU A 101 7.59 -33.08 -3.26
CA GLU A 101 8.78 -32.62 -2.55
C GLU A 101 9.86 -32.14 -3.52
N LYS A 102 10.06 -32.87 -4.64
CA LYS A 102 10.99 -32.48 -5.71
C LYS A 102 10.50 -31.22 -6.42
N TYR A 103 9.20 -31.10 -6.66
CA TYR A 103 8.58 -29.90 -7.24
C TYR A 103 8.78 -28.68 -6.34
N MET A 104 8.58 -28.83 -5.04
CA MET A 104 8.84 -27.76 -4.08
C MET A 104 10.31 -27.36 -4.15
N ALA A 105 11.24 -28.31 -4.01
CA ALA A 105 12.67 -28.05 -4.07
C ALA A 105 13.10 -27.32 -5.36
N HIS A 106 12.51 -27.69 -6.50
CA HIS A 106 12.75 -27.03 -7.78
C HIS A 106 12.26 -25.57 -7.79
N ILE A 107 11.05 -25.30 -7.31
CA ILE A 107 10.50 -23.93 -7.25
C ILE A 107 11.32 -23.02 -6.33
N LEU A 108 11.87 -23.56 -5.24
CA LEU A 108 12.65 -22.77 -4.28
C LEU A 108 13.98 -22.28 -4.83
N VAL A 109 14.48 -22.88 -5.91
CA VAL A 109 15.56 -22.35 -6.73
C VAL A 109 14.95 -21.24 -7.58
N GLU A 110 15.17 -19.98 -7.21
CA GLU A 110 14.65 -18.82 -7.93
C GLU A 110 15.65 -18.39 -9.02
N PRO A 111 15.40 -18.68 -10.31
CA PRO A 111 16.28 -18.23 -11.38
C PRO A 111 16.12 -16.73 -11.63
N GLU A 112 17.19 -16.12 -12.14
CA GLU A 112 17.09 -14.77 -12.70
C GLU A 112 16.29 -14.82 -14.00
N ILE A 113 15.38 -13.87 -14.17
CA ILE A 113 14.55 -13.74 -15.37
C ILE A 113 14.83 -12.39 -16.02
N GLY A 114 15.30 -12.42 -17.26
CA GLY A 114 15.50 -11.22 -18.06
C GLY A 114 14.17 -10.52 -18.40
N LEU A 115 14.24 -9.21 -18.66
CA LEU A 115 13.07 -8.36 -18.93
C LEU A 115 12.17 -8.86 -20.08
N HIS A 116 12.80 -9.43 -21.12
CA HIS A 116 12.12 -9.93 -22.32
C HIS A 116 12.07 -11.46 -22.37
N GLU A 117 12.54 -12.13 -21.32
CA GLU A 117 12.53 -13.57 -21.26
C GLU A 117 11.15 -14.10 -20.87
N ARG A 118 10.90 -15.35 -21.24
CA ARG A 118 9.71 -16.10 -20.83
C ARG A 118 9.92 -16.57 -19.40
N LEU A 119 8.83 -16.78 -18.67
CA LEU A 119 8.92 -17.48 -17.39
C LEU A 119 9.41 -18.91 -17.65
N PRO A 120 10.24 -19.49 -16.76
CA PRO A 120 10.79 -20.83 -16.90
C PRO A 120 9.69 -21.88 -17.15
N PRO A 121 9.61 -22.53 -18.33
CA PRO A 121 8.50 -23.42 -18.66
C PRO A 121 8.39 -24.65 -17.75
N ASP A 122 9.50 -25.07 -17.16
CA ASP A 122 9.61 -26.18 -16.22
C ASP A 122 8.95 -25.92 -14.87
N TYR A 123 8.57 -24.68 -14.55
CA TYR A 123 7.96 -24.31 -13.27
C TYR A 123 6.43 -24.45 -13.27
N ILE A 124 5.77 -24.38 -14.43
CA ILE A 124 4.30 -24.30 -14.50
C ILE A 124 3.63 -25.54 -13.90
N GLU A 125 4.12 -26.74 -14.25
CA GLU A 125 3.52 -27.99 -13.77
C GLU A 125 3.80 -28.25 -12.29
N PRO A 126 5.04 -28.09 -11.78
CA PRO A 126 5.33 -28.07 -10.34
C PRO A 126 4.39 -27.16 -9.55
N ILE A 127 4.19 -25.92 -10.01
CA ILE A 127 3.33 -24.95 -9.32
C ILE A 127 1.87 -25.41 -9.35
N LYS A 128 1.36 -25.87 -10.50
CA LYS A 128 -0.01 -26.39 -10.63
C LYS A 128 -0.27 -27.62 -9.76
N ALA A 129 0.70 -28.54 -9.70
CA ALA A 129 0.61 -29.75 -8.90
C ALA A 129 0.56 -29.41 -7.41
N LEU A 130 1.46 -28.55 -6.93
CA LEU A 130 1.48 -28.11 -5.53
C LEU A 130 0.25 -27.27 -5.16
N TRP A 131 -0.29 -26.45 -6.07
CA TRP A 131 -1.51 -25.68 -5.78
C TRP A 131 -2.70 -26.58 -5.44
N LYS A 132 -2.70 -27.84 -5.91
CA LYS A 132 -3.74 -28.84 -5.65
C LYS A 132 -3.40 -29.81 -4.52
N ASP A 133 -2.18 -29.78 -4.00
CA ASP A 133 -1.70 -30.69 -2.96
C ASP A 133 -2.38 -30.40 -1.60
N GLY A 134 -2.87 -31.45 -0.94
CA GLY A 134 -3.59 -31.35 0.33
C GLY A 134 -2.77 -30.73 1.46
N GLY A 135 -1.48 -31.09 1.57
CA GLY A 135 -0.56 -30.51 2.56
C GLY A 135 -0.30 -29.03 2.31
N VAL A 136 -0.07 -28.65 1.05
CA VAL A 136 0.10 -27.25 0.63
C VAL A 136 -1.17 -26.43 0.91
N ARG A 137 -2.36 -26.98 0.57
CA ARG A 137 -3.65 -26.35 0.84
C ARG A 137 -3.92 -26.18 2.34
N ALA A 138 -3.56 -27.17 3.15
CA ALA A 138 -3.68 -27.11 4.61
C ALA A 138 -2.78 -26.01 5.20
N ALA A 139 -1.55 -25.89 4.71
CA ALA A 139 -0.66 -24.78 5.09
C ALA A 139 -1.27 -23.42 4.72
N ILE A 140 -1.69 -23.23 3.46
CA ILE A 140 -2.31 -21.97 3.00
C ILE A 140 -3.51 -21.57 3.86
N ALA A 141 -4.33 -22.53 4.30
CA ALA A 141 -5.47 -22.26 5.18
C ALA A 141 -5.07 -21.68 6.55
N LYS A 142 -3.82 -21.87 6.96
CA LYS A 142 -3.18 -21.27 8.15
C LYS A 142 -2.31 -20.06 7.85
N GLY A 143 -2.35 -19.55 6.61
CA GLY A 143 -1.50 -18.45 6.13
C GLY A 143 -1.51 -17.19 6.98
N ASN A 144 -2.61 -16.92 7.69
CA ASN A 144 -2.74 -15.79 8.60
C ASN A 144 -1.79 -15.88 9.82
N GLU A 145 -1.36 -17.08 10.22
CA GLU A 145 -0.48 -17.32 11.37
C GLU A 145 1.01 -17.08 11.05
N TYR A 146 1.36 -16.95 9.77
CA TYR A 146 2.76 -16.79 9.33
C TYR A 146 2.94 -15.76 8.20
N ALA A 147 2.01 -14.80 8.09
CA ALA A 147 2.03 -13.66 7.16
C ALA A 147 2.15 -14.05 5.68
N LEU A 148 1.46 -15.12 5.26
CA LEU A 148 1.32 -15.46 3.85
C LEU A 148 0.59 -14.36 3.10
N HIS A 149 1.09 -13.98 1.92
CA HIS A 149 0.46 -12.94 1.11
C HIS A 149 -0.88 -13.41 0.53
N ASP A 150 -1.84 -12.48 0.49
CA ASP A 150 -3.24 -12.67 0.07
C ASP A 150 -3.44 -12.63 -1.45
N ASN A 151 -2.38 -12.40 -2.23
CA ASN A 151 -2.41 -12.29 -3.69
C ASN A 151 -2.17 -13.63 -4.42
N LEU A 152 -1.81 -14.70 -3.69
CA LEU A 152 -1.40 -15.96 -4.30
C LEU A 152 -2.50 -16.59 -5.16
N ALA A 153 -3.73 -16.64 -4.66
CA ALA A 153 -4.86 -17.22 -5.38
C ALA A 153 -5.10 -16.54 -6.74
N TYR A 154 -4.97 -15.21 -6.79
CA TYR A 154 -5.11 -14.46 -8.05
C TYR A 154 -4.12 -14.90 -9.14
N PHE A 155 -2.87 -15.16 -8.76
CA PHE A 155 -1.86 -15.59 -9.73
C PHE A 155 -2.02 -17.06 -10.11
N LEU A 156 -2.36 -17.93 -9.15
CA LEU A 156 -2.39 -19.38 -9.37
C LEU A 156 -3.67 -19.87 -10.02
N ASP A 157 -4.80 -19.19 -9.82
CA ASP A 157 -6.07 -19.53 -10.45
C ASP A 157 -6.07 -19.27 -11.97
N ASP A 158 -5.18 -18.39 -12.45
CA ASP A 158 -4.98 -18.07 -13.87
C ASP A 158 -3.49 -18.15 -14.26
N ILE A 159 -2.80 -19.18 -13.77
CA ILE A 159 -1.35 -19.35 -13.99
C ILE A 159 -0.97 -19.55 -15.45
N ASP A 160 -1.86 -20.15 -16.26
CA ASP A 160 -1.62 -20.38 -17.68
C ASP A 160 -1.41 -19.06 -18.44
N ARG A 161 -2.17 -18.01 -18.08
CA ARG A 161 -1.99 -16.67 -18.65
C ARG A 161 -0.62 -16.10 -18.34
N LEU A 162 -0.09 -16.34 -17.13
CA LEU A 162 1.22 -15.84 -16.72
C LEU A 162 2.37 -16.53 -17.49
N TRP A 163 2.16 -17.79 -17.91
CA TRP A 163 3.14 -18.58 -18.68
C TRP A 163 2.92 -18.53 -20.20
N ALA A 164 1.95 -17.76 -20.69
CA ALA A 164 1.73 -17.56 -22.11
C ALA A 164 2.96 -16.94 -22.81
N GLU A 165 3.19 -17.30 -24.07
CA GLU A 165 4.38 -16.87 -24.82
C GLU A 165 4.51 -15.35 -24.98
N ASP A 166 3.38 -14.67 -25.08
CA ASP A 166 3.23 -13.23 -25.26
C ASP A 166 2.85 -12.51 -23.96
N TYR A 167 3.01 -13.18 -22.81
CA TYR A 167 2.62 -12.62 -21.51
C TYR A 167 3.30 -11.27 -21.23
N ILE A 168 2.44 -10.26 -21.05
CA ILE A 168 2.77 -8.94 -20.56
C ILE A 168 1.86 -8.68 -19.34
N PRO A 169 2.42 -8.36 -18.17
CA PRO A 169 1.63 -8.08 -16.97
C PRO A 169 0.56 -7.00 -17.20
N ASN A 170 -0.68 -7.32 -16.83
CA ASN A 170 -1.80 -6.40 -16.91
C ASN A 170 -1.89 -5.51 -15.64
N ASP A 171 -2.85 -4.58 -15.60
CA ASP A 171 -2.99 -3.67 -14.45
C ASP A 171 -3.28 -4.40 -13.14
N GLN A 172 -4.07 -5.47 -13.18
CA GLN A 172 -4.39 -6.27 -12.00
C GLN A 172 -3.18 -7.04 -11.47
N ASP A 173 -2.31 -7.53 -12.36
CA ASP A 173 -1.04 -8.14 -11.98
C ASP A 173 -0.22 -7.12 -11.21
N LEU A 174 -0.01 -5.92 -11.79
CA LEU A 174 0.77 -4.85 -11.15
C LEU A 174 0.17 -4.42 -9.81
N LEU A 175 -1.15 -4.26 -9.71
CA LEU A 175 -1.83 -3.83 -8.48
C LEU A 175 -1.69 -4.85 -7.35
N ARG A 176 -1.69 -6.15 -7.68
CA ARG A 176 -1.59 -7.27 -6.74
C ARG A 176 -0.15 -7.70 -6.48
N SER A 177 0.80 -7.33 -7.33
CA SER A 177 2.22 -7.56 -7.09
C SER A 177 2.76 -6.74 -5.94
N ARG A 178 3.59 -7.40 -5.15
CA ARG A 178 4.31 -6.84 -4.03
C ARG A 178 5.75 -6.52 -4.41
N LEU A 179 6.08 -5.25 -4.24
CA LEU A 179 7.46 -4.78 -4.16
C LEU A 179 7.61 -4.04 -2.83
N ARG A 180 8.63 -4.39 -2.04
CA ARG A 180 8.84 -3.76 -0.74
C ARG A 180 9.27 -2.30 -0.94
N THR A 181 8.43 -1.35 -0.53
CA THR A 181 8.82 0.06 -0.51
C THR A 181 9.88 0.31 0.56
N THR A 182 10.99 0.90 0.14
CA THR A 182 12.08 1.37 1.02
C THR A 182 12.27 2.87 0.81
N GLY A 183 12.52 3.60 1.90
CA GLY A 183 12.73 5.04 1.84
C GLY A 183 11.43 5.82 1.66
N ILE A 184 11.56 6.99 1.03
CA ILE A 184 10.48 7.93 0.76
C ILE A 184 10.44 8.13 -0.75
N THR A 185 9.27 7.92 -1.33
CA THR A 185 9.02 8.17 -2.74
C THR A 185 7.98 9.25 -2.89
N GLU A 186 8.15 10.09 -3.89
CA GLU A 186 7.26 11.19 -4.18
C GLU A 186 6.66 11.00 -5.56
N THR A 187 5.36 11.19 -5.69
CA THR A 187 4.64 11.13 -6.95
C THR A 187 3.80 12.37 -7.12
N GLU A 188 4.00 13.07 -8.23
CA GLU A 188 3.24 14.26 -8.58
C GLU A 188 2.15 13.91 -9.60
N PHE A 189 0.96 14.47 -9.43
CA PHE A 189 -0.10 14.42 -10.42
C PHE A 189 -0.92 15.71 -10.41
N ASN A 190 -1.37 16.12 -11.59
CA ASN A 190 -2.15 17.35 -11.75
C ASN A 190 -3.64 17.01 -11.84
N LEU A 191 -4.46 17.69 -11.05
CA LEU A 191 -5.91 17.54 -11.09
C LEU A 191 -6.59 18.90 -11.05
N GLY A 192 -7.22 19.25 -12.17
CA GLY A 192 -7.76 20.59 -12.36
C GLY A 192 -6.66 21.64 -12.30
N GLN A 193 -6.77 22.56 -11.33
CA GLN A 193 -5.80 23.65 -11.13
C GLN A 193 -4.79 23.38 -10.01
N LEU A 194 -4.94 22.26 -9.28
CA LEU A 194 -4.08 21.90 -8.15
C LEU A 194 -3.08 20.83 -8.59
N THR A 195 -1.86 20.96 -8.07
CA THR A 195 -0.82 19.95 -8.18
C THR A 195 -0.76 19.17 -6.89
N TYR A 196 -1.03 17.87 -6.96
CA TYR A 196 -0.97 16.98 -5.80
C TYR A 196 0.40 16.32 -5.76
N ARG A 197 1.03 16.39 -4.59
CA ARG A 197 2.30 15.70 -4.30
C ARG A 197 2.05 14.66 -3.24
N MET A 198 2.08 13.40 -3.65
CA MET A 198 1.83 12.27 -2.77
C MET A 198 3.15 11.63 -2.34
N PHE A 199 3.36 11.56 -1.03
CA PHE A 199 4.52 10.94 -0.41
C PHE A 199 4.15 9.54 0.08
N ASP A 200 4.82 8.51 -0.42
CA ASP A 200 4.74 7.13 0.09
C ASP A 200 6.02 6.77 0.83
N VAL A 201 5.84 6.12 1.96
CA VAL A 201 6.91 5.73 2.86
C VAL A 201 6.77 4.25 3.22
N GLY A 202 7.90 3.58 3.43
CA GLY A 202 7.90 2.19 3.87
C GLY A 202 7.11 1.99 5.17
N GLY A 203 6.20 1.00 5.17
CA GLY A 203 5.29 0.71 6.30
C GLY A 203 5.89 -0.14 7.43
N GLN A 204 6.97 -0.86 7.13
CA GLN A 204 7.67 -1.76 8.05
C GLN A 204 8.34 -0.97 9.18
N ARG A 205 8.47 -1.57 10.36
CA ARG A 205 9.06 -0.98 11.58
C ARG A 205 10.45 -0.38 11.30
N SER A 206 11.26 -1.04 10.48
CA SER A 206 12.60 -0.55 10.08
C SER A 206 12.57 0.78 9.31
N GLU A 207 11.48 1.06 8.60
CA GLU A 207 11.34 2.24 7.75
C GLU A 207 10.73 3.44 8.48
N ARG A 208 10.05 3.22 9.62
CA ARG A 208 9.27 4.27 10.30
C ARG A 208 10.10 5.42 10.84
N LYS A 209 11.38 5.19 11.15
CA LYS A 209 12.30 6.26 11.57
C LYS A 209 12.45 7.35 10.50
N LYS A 210 12.21 7.02 9.22
CA LYS A 210 12.33 7.94 8.09
C LYS A 210 11.09 8.83 7.92
N TRP A 211 9.95 8.48 8.52
CA TRP A 211 8.68 9.16 8.29
C TRP A 211 8.71 10.64 8.67
N ILE A 212 9.40 10.99 9.75
CA ILE A 212 9.47 12.38 10.22
C ILE A 212 10.01 13.34 9.16
N HIS A 213 10.82 12.87 8.20
CA HIS A 213 11.38 13.68 7.13
C HIS A 213 10.35 14.18 6.11
N CYS A 214 9.10 13.74 6.18
CA CYS A 214 8.02 14.20 5.30
C CYS A 214 6.82 14.82 6.05
N PHE A 215 6.90 15.01 7.36
CA PHE A 215 5.76 15.46 8.19
C PHE A 215 5.46 16.96 8.14
N GLU A 216 6.41 17.77 7.66
CA GLU A 216 6.21 19.21 7.53
C GLU A 216 5.17 19.56 6.46
N ASN A 217 4.29 20.51 6.78
CA ASN A 217 3.33 21.11 5.85
C ASN A 217 2.43 20.11 5.11
N VAL A 218 2.03 19.02 5.77
CA VAL A 218 1.10 18.04 5.18
C VAL A 218 -0.32 18.60 5.21
N ASN A 219 -0.93 18.82 4.04
CA ASN A 219 -2.32 19.26 3.94
C ASN A 219 -3.28 18.14 4.35
N CYS A 220 -3.02 16.92 3.89
CA CYS A 220 -3.87 15.77 4.18
C CYS A 220 -3.04 14.50 4.38
N LEU A 221 -3.37 13.76 5.44
CA LEU A 221 -2.79 12.47 5.77
C LEU A 221 -3.80 11.37 5.47
N LEU A 222 -3.41 10.45 4.60
CA LEU A 222 -4.17 9.25 4.27
C LEU A 222 -3.53 8.08 5.02
N PHE A 223 -4.22 7.60 6.05
CA PHE A 223 -3.77 6.46 6.84
C PHE A 223 -4.48 5.20 6.38
N LEU A 224 -3.70 4.22 5.92
CA LEU A 224 -4.22 2.96 5.40
C LEU A 224 -4.07 1.85 6.42
N VAL A 225 -5.17 1.12 6.60
CA VAL A 225 -5.29 -0.06 7.45
C VAL A 225 -5.79 -1.20 6.60
N ALA A 226 -5.10 -2.35 6.61
CA ALA A 226 -5.69 -3.58 6.11
C ALA A 226 -6.74 -4.05 7.13
N ILE A 227 -8.03 -3.83 6.85
CA ILE A 227 -9.09 -4.31 7.75
C ILE A 227 -9.11 -5.84 7.82
N SER A 228 -8.66 -6.50 6.75
CA SER A 228 -8.40 -7.93 6.72
C SER A 228 -7.24 -8.38 7.63
N GLY A 229 -6.45 -7.47 8.19
CA GLY A 229 -5.33 -7.82 9.08
C GLY A 229 -5.74 -8.22 10.51
N TYR A 230 -7.04 -8.26 10.84
CA TYR A 230 -7.49 -8.53 12.22
C TYR A 230 -7.12 -9.90 12.77
N ASP A 231 -6.89 -10.90 11.91
CA ASP A 231 -6.48 -12.26 12.29
C ASP A 231 -5.09 -12.63 11.76
N GLN A 232 -4.36 -11.64 11.23
CA GLN A 232 -3.06 -11.86 10.61
C GLN A 232 -1.94 -11.46 11.54
N CYS A 233 -0.84 -12.21 11.50
CA CYS A 233 0.39 -11.83 12.16
C CYS A 233 1.18 -10.79 11.34
N LEU A 234 2.16 -10.15 11.97
CA LEU A 234 3.11 -9.28 11.26
C LEU A 234 4.19 -10.12 10.56
N VAL A 235 4.66 -9.66 9.41
CA VAL A 235 5.84 -10.25 8.73
C VAL A 235 7.09 -10.18 9.61
N GLU A 236 7.20 -9.13 10.40
CA GLU A 236 8.38 -8.84 11.24
C GLU A 236 8.30 -9.50 12.62
N ASP A 237 7.13 -10.00 13.00
CA ASP A 237 6.81 -10.51 14.33
C ASP A 237 5.58 -11.43 14.27
N LYS A 238 5.79 -12.75 14.19
CA LYS A 238 4.72 -13.75 14.10
C LYS A 238 3.75 -13.73 15.30
N ALA A 239 4.17 -13.19 16.46
CA ALA A 239 3.31 -13.08 17.64
C ALA A 239 2.43 -11.81 17.65
N GLY A 240 2.79 -10.80 16.85
CA GLY A 240 2.07 -9.54 16.79
C GLY A 240 0.90 -9.58 15.82
N ASN A 241 -0.21 -8.91 16.17
CA ASN A 241 -1.41 -8.81 15.32
C ASN A 241 -1.38 -7.53 14.45
N GLN A 242 -1.68 -7.64 13.15
CA GLN A 242 -1.60 -6.49 12.23
C GLN A 242 -2.58 -5.36 12.56
N MET A 243 -3.81 -5.68 12.97
CA MET A 243 -4.80 -4.65 13.32
C MET A 243 -4.42 -3.91 14.61
N ASN A 244 -3.92 -4.62 15.62
CA ASN A 244 -3.42 -4.00 16.85
C ASN A 244 -2.22 -3.08 16.57
N GLU A 245 -1.28 -3.51 15.72
CA GLU A 245 -0.17 -2.66 15.26
C GLU A 245 -0.68 -1.40 14.55
N ALA A 246 -1.71 -1.53 13.72
CA ALA A 246 -2.32 -0.39 13.03
C ALA A 246 -2.99 0.59 13.99
N LEU A 247 -3.70 0.11 15.02
CA LEU A 247 -4.31 0.93 16.08
C LEU A 247 -3.24 1.70 16.87
N MET A 248 -2.18 1.02 17.31
CA MET A 248 -1.05 1.65 18.03
C MET A 248 -0.39 2.74 17.19
N LEU A 249 -0.14 2.43 15.91
CA LEU A 249 0.46 3.37 14.98
C LEU A 249 -0.44 4.59 14.76
N TRP A 250 -1.74 4.36 14.55
CA TRP A 250 -2.70 5.43 14.38
C TRP A 250 -2.77 6.35 15.61
N GLU A 251 -2.80 5.80 16.83
CA GLU A 251 -2.83 6.61 18.05
C GLU A 251 -1.65 7.59 18.11
N SER A 252 -0.45 7.13 17.72
CA SER A 252 0.74 7.99 17.65
C SER A 252 0.59 9.10 16.59
N ILE A 253 0.07 8.76 15.41
CA ILE A 253 -0.07 9.69 14.28
C ILE A 253 -1.19 10.71 14.53
N ILE A 254 -2.39 10.27 14.90
CA ILE A 254 -3.56 11.15 15.05
C ILE A 254 -3.34 12.23 16.11
N ASN A 255 -2.57 11.90 17.16
CA ASN A 255 -2.25 12.78 18.28
C ASN A 255 -0.92 13.55 18.11
N SER A 256 -0.21 13.37 16.99
CA SER A 256 1.04 14.06 16.72
C SER A 256 0.83 15.56 16.47
N TYR A 257 1.77 16.38 16.97
CA TYR A 257 1.71 17.83 16.79
C TYR A 257 1.88 18.26 15.33
N TRP A 258 2.57 17.44 14.52
CA TRP A 258 2.79 17.68 13.09
C TRP A 258 1.47 17.77 12.32
N PHE A 259 0.46 16.99 12.71
CA PHE A 259 -0.79 16.85 11.97
C PHE A 259 -1.97 17.59 12.63
N LYS A 260 -1.71 18.62 13.44
CA LYS A 260 -2.77 19.40 14.09
C LYS A 260 -3.73 20.06 13.09
N LYS A 261 -3.19 20.58 11.99
CA LYS A 261 -3.95 21.29 10.94
C LYS A 261 -4.28 20.42 9.73
N SER A 262 -3.68 19.23 9.60
CA SER A 262 -3.89 18.32 8.48
C SER A 262 -5.28 17.69 8.52
N ALA A 263 -5.88 17.49 7.35
CA ALA A 263 -7.06 16.65 7.22
C ALA A 263 -6.67 15.17 7.44
N MET A 264 -7.46 14.43 8.22
CA MET A 264 -7.18 13.05 8.56
C MET A 264 -8.16 12.12 7.84
N ILE A 265 -7.64 11.30 6.95
CA ILE A 265 -8.41 10.30 6.20
C ILE A 265 -7.95 8.92 6.64
N LEU A 266 -8.91 8.07 6.95
CA LEU A 266 -8.69 6.69 7.35
C LEU A 266 -9.29 5.76 6.29
N PHE A 267 -8.43 4.97 5.65
CA PHE A 267 -8.83 3.93 4.72
C PHE A 267 -8.78 2.57 5.39
N LEU A 268 -9.95 1.96 5.57
CA LEU A 268 -10.09 0.55 5.92
C LEU A 268 -10.09 -0.26 4.62
N ASN A 269 -8.88 -0.59 4.18
CA ASN A 269 -8.59 -1.24 2.90
C ASN A 269 -8.70 -2.77 3.00
N LYS A 270 -8.73 -3.45 1.85
CA LYS A 270 -8.90 -4.91 1.72
C LYS A 270 -10.26 -5.39 2.24
N ILE A 271 -11.31 -4.58 2.01
CA ILE A 271 -12.67 -4.89 2.47
C ILE A 271 -13.25 -6.14 1.80
N ASP A 272 -12.82 -6.46 0.58
CA ASP A 272 -13.11 -7.69 -0.14
C ASP A 272 -12.65 -8.92 0.66
N LEU A 273 -11.38 -8.97 1.03
CA LEU A 273 -10.81 -10.07 1.81
C LEU A 273 -11.42 -10.17 3.21
N PHE A 274 -11.74 -9.02 3.81
CA PHE A 274 -12.42 -8.97 5.10
C PHE A 274 -13.80 -9.64 5.05
N LYS A 275 -14.60 -9.35 4.01
CA LYS A 275 -15.92 -9.96 3.82
C LYS A 275 -15.84 -11.48 3.67
N GLU A 276 -14.85 -11.97 2.93
CA GLU A 276 -14.69 -13.40 2.65
C GLU A 276 -14.34 -14.23 3.90
N LYS A 277 -13.52 -13.67 4.79
CA LYS A 277 -12.97 -14.41 5.93
C LYS A 277 -13.75 -14.25 7.23
N LEU A 278 -14.51 -13.16 7.38
CA LEU A 278 -15.21 -12.84 8.64
C LEU A 278 -16.09 -13.98 9.14
N ALA A 279 -16.88 -14.58 8.25
CA ALA A 279 -17.77 -15.69 8.59
C ALA A 279 -17.03 -16.95 9.09
N LYS A 280 -15.78 -17.15 8.67
CA LYS A 280 -14.94 -18.31 9.03
C LYS A 280 -14.03 -18.03 10.23
N SER A 281 -13.71 -16.76 10.46
CA SER A 281 -12.73 -16.30 11.44
C SER A 281 -13.30 -15.06 12.16
N PRO A 282 -14.27 -15.19 13.08
CA PRO A 282 -14.87 -14.02 13.74
C PRO A 282 -13.83 -13.18 14.51
N ILE A 283 -13.96 -11.85 14.46
CA ILE A 283 -12.98 -10.92 15.07
C ILE A 283 -12.81 -11.13 16.59
N THR A 284 -13.85 -11.57 17.28
CA THR A 284 -13.85 -11.83 18.73
C THR A 284 -12.84 -12.91 19.13
N ASN A 285 -12.53 -13.84 18.22
CA ASN A 285 -11.53 -14.89 18.46
C ASN A 285 -10.09 -14.36 18.43
N HIS A 286 -9.89 -13.12 17.95
CA HIS A 286 -8.58 -12.50 17.72
C HIS A 286 -8.33 -11.30 18.64
N GLY A 287 -8.91 -11.32 19.84
CA GLY A 287 -8.68 -10.31 20.88
C GLY A 287 -9.64 -9.11 20.86
N PHE A 288 -10.57 -9.06 19.91
CA PHE A 288 -11.60 -8.02 19.81
C PHE A 288 -12.89 -8.42 20.54
N THR A 289 -12.76 -8.83 21.81
CA THR A 289 -13.85 -9.44 22.61
C THR A 289 -14.93 -8.45 23.04
N ASP A 290 -14.67 -7.14 22.95
CA ASP A 290 -15.65 -6.09 23.25
C ASP A 290 -16.65 -5.83 22.11
N TYR A 291 -16.47 -6.48 20.95
CA TYR A 291 -17.45 -6.42 19.86
C TYR A 291 -18.75 -7.15 20.21
N GLN A 292 -19.88 -6.45 20.10
CA GLN A 292 -21.22 -6.95 20.46
C GLN A 292 -22.13 -7.19 19.24
N GLY A 293 -21.64 -6.95 18.02
CA GLY A 293 -22.42 -7.16 16.80
C GLY A 293 -22.44 -8.64 16.35
N PRO A 294 -23.23 -8.97 15.32
CA PRO A 294 -23.21 -10.32 14.75
C PRO A 294 -21.81 -10.69 14.22
N PRO A 295 -21.38 -11.96 14.39
CA PRO A 295 -20.02 -12.39 14.07
C PRO A 295 -19.70 -12.39 12.57
N ASP A 296 -20.72 -12.45 11.70
CA ASP A 296 -20.63 -12.51 10.24
C ASP A 296 -21.06 -11.20 9.55
N ASP A 297 -21.53 -10.20 10.30
CA ASP A 297 -21.91 -8.89 9.77
C ASP A 297 -20.68 -7.99 9.57
N TRP A 298 -20.18 -7.97 8.34
CA TRP A 298 -19.03 -7.15 7.96
C TRP A 298 -19.30 -5.65 8.05
N ASN A 299 -20.55 -5.18 7.94
CA ASN A 299 -20.87 -3.75 8.09
C ASN A 299 -20.72 -3.34 9.56
N ALA A 300 -21.32 -4.11 10.47
CA ALA A 300 -21.22 -3.87 11.91
C ALA A 300 -19.76 -3.96 12.39
N ALA A 301 -19.00 -4.97 11.93
CA ALA A 301 -17.60 -5.13 12.27
C ALA A 301 -16.72 -4.01 11.68
N SER A 302 -17.01 -3.54 10.46
CA SER A 302 -16.29 -2.39 9.86
C SER A 302 -16.55 -1.10 10.62
N LYS A 303 -17.79 -0.87 11.04
CA LYS A 303 -18.15 0.28 11.88
C LYS A 303 -17.44 0.22 13.23
N TYR A 304 -17.41 -0.96 13.85
CA TYR A 304 -16.68 -1.18 15.10
C TYR A 304 -15.20 -0.79 15.00
N PHE A 305 -14.49 -1.24 13.96
CA PHE A 305 -13.09 -0.83 13.77
C PHE A 305 -12.96 0.67 13.52
N LEU A 306 -13.82 1.24 12.67
CA LEU A 306 -13.81 2.68 12.41
C LEU A 306 -13.99 3.50 13.70
N ASP A 307 -14.93 3.09 14.56
CA ASP A 307 -15.21 3.75 15.83
C ASP A 307 -14.03 3.58 16.81
N LYS A 308 -13.37 2.42 16.86
CA LYS A 308 -12.12 2.25 17.62
C LYS A 308 -11.02 3.22 17.17
N PHE A 309 -10.78 3.35 15.87
CA PHE A 309 -9.78 4.29 15.37
C PHE A 309 -10.14 5.75 15.71
N ARG A 310 -11.42 6.13 15.60
CA ARG A 310 -11.88 7.47 15.98
C ARG A 310 -11.70 7.76 17.47
N ALA A 311 -11.99 6.79 18.33
CA ALA A 311 -11.86 6.92 19.78
C ALA A 311 -10.42 7.16 20.26
N LEU A 312 -9.40 6.81 19.45
CA LEU A 312 -7.99 7.07 19.76
C LEU A 312 -7.56 8.54 19.57
N SER A 313 -8.41 9.39 18.96
CA SER A 313 -8.16 10.83 18.90
C SER A 313 -8.43 11.50 20.24
N ARG A 314 -7.42 12.18 20.79
CA ARG A 314 -7.55 12.99 22.01
C ARG A 314 -8.18 14.36 21.75
N ASN A 315 -8.32 14.75 20.48
CA ASN A 315 -8.96 16.00 20.07
C ASN A 315 -10.38 15.70 19.56
N PRO A 316 -11.45 16.09 20.29
CA PRO A 316 -12.83 15.83 19.89
C PRO A 316 -13.26 16.64 18.66
N ASN A 317 -12.59 17.76 18.38
CA ASN A 317 -12.88 18.60 17.22
C ASN A 317 -12.13 18.15 15.96
N LYS A 318 -11.27 17.13 16.07
CA LYS A 318 -10.49 16.64 14.93
C LYS A 318 -11.34 15.67 14.13
N GLU A 319 -11.79 16.11 12.97
CA GLU A 319 -12.58 15.28 12.06
C GLU A 319 -11.70 14.18 11.42
N ILE A 320 -12.23 12.95 11.47
CA ILE A 320 -11.61 11.76 10.88
C ILE A 320 -12.58 11.16 9.87
N TYR A 321 -12.18 11.22 8.62
CA TYR A 321 -12.96 10.77 7.47
C TYR A 321 -12.63 9.33 7.15
N GLY A 322 -13.56 8.42 7.46
CA GLY A 322 -13.39 6.99 7.26
C GLY A 322 -13.97 6.51 5.95
N HIS A 323 -13.20 5.76 5.17
CA HIS A 323 -13.67 5.11 3.94
C HIS A 323 -13.32 3.62 3.97
N LEU A 324 -14.27 2.79 3.55
CA LEU A 324 -14.00 1.38 3.24
C LEU A 324 -13.48 1.30 1.81
N THR A 325 -12.33 0.66 1.61
CA THR A 325 -11.69 0.63 0.29
C THR A 325 -11.28 -0.77 -0.12
N ASN A 326 -11.28 -0.97 -1.45
CA ASN A 326 -10.54 -2.04 -2.09
C ASN A 326 -9.57 -1.38 -3.07
N ALA A 327 -8.29 -1.30 -2.71
CA ALA A 327 -7.27 -0.68 -3.53
C ALA A 327 -7.04 -1.40 -4.87
N THR A 328 -7.50 -2.64 -5.04
CA THR A 328 -7.40 -3.36 -6.33
C THR A 328 -8.58 -3.07 -7.27
N ASP A 329 -9.66 -2.46 -6.76
CA ASP A 329 -10.80 -1.99 -7.56
C ASP A 329 -10.62 -0.52 -7.97
N THR A 330 -10.27 -0.32 -9.24
CA THR A 330 -10.02 1.00 -9.81
C THR A 330 -11.26 1.91 -9.78
N ASN A 331 -12.46 1.37 -9.98
CA ASN A 331 -13.69 2.16 -10.00
C ASN A 331 -14.04 2.64 -8.59
N LEU A 332 -14.03 1.73 -7.62
CA LEU A 332 -14.30 2.07 -6.22
C LEU A 332 -13.30 3.09 -5.68
N LEU A 333 -12.02 2.93 -6.05
CA LEU A 333 -11.01 3.86 -5.59
C LEU A 333 -11.13 5.23 -6.28
N LYS A 334 -11.47 5.28 -7.57
CA LYS A 334 -11.73 6.56 -8.27
C LYS A 334 -12.85 7.35 -7.60
N ILE A 335 -13.93 6.68 -7.19
CA ILE A 335 -15.04 7.30 -6.44
C ILE A 335 -14.56 7.80 -5.09
N THR A 336 -13.88 6.95 -4.32
CA THR A 336 -13.35 7.31 -2.99
C THR A 336 -12.42 8.53 -3.08
N MET A 337 -11.53 8.57 -4.06
CA MET A 337 -10.61 9.69 -4.24
C MET A 337 -11.30 10.97 -4.68
N GLY A 338 -12.39 10.88 -5.46
CA GLY A 338 -13.24 12.03 -5.74
C GLY A 338 -13.81 12.64 -4.45
N SER A 339 -14.33 11.82 -3.55
CA SER A 339 -14.83 12.30 -2.24
C SER A 339 -13.70 12.92 -1.38
N VAL A 340 -12.50 12.34 -1.41
CA VAL A 340 -11.32 12.90 -0.74
C VAL A 340 -10.95 14.28 -1.31
N GLN A 341 -11.03 14.44 -2.63
CA GLN A 341 -10.75 15.72 -3.30
C GLN A 341 -11.75 16.79 -2.92
N ASP A 342 -13.05 16.48 -2.97
CA ASP A 342 -14.10 17.42 -2.61
C ASP A 342 -13.94 17.91 -1.17
N MET A 343 -13.60 17.01 -0.26
CA MET A 343 -13.34 17.33 1.15
C MET A 343 -12.13 18.26 1.33
N ILE A 344 -11.02 17.98 0.64
CA ILE A 344 -9.82 18.83 0.68
C ILE A 344 -10.13 20.23 0.13
N ILE A 345 -10.85 20.31 -0.98
CA ILE A 345 -11.25 21.58 -1.60
C ILE A 345 -12.15 22.38 -0.67
N GLN A 346 -13.19 21.77 -0.11
CA GLN A 346 -14.10 22.43 0.85
C GLN A 346 -13.35 22.97 2.06
N ARG A 347 -12.41 22.19 2.62
CA ARG A 347 -11.59 22.64 3.76
C ARG A 347 -10.70 23.83 3.41
N ASN A 348 -10.06 23.80 2.23
CA ASN A 348 -9.24 24.92 1.77
C ASN A 348 -10.07 26.18 1.51
N LEU A 349 -11.27 26.05 0.94
CA LEU A 349 -12.20 27.17 0.75
C LEU A 349 -12.65 27.77 2.09
N ASN A 350 -13.00 26.95 3.07
CA ASN A 350 -13.40 27.43 4.40
C ASN A 350 -12.25 28.13 5.15
N ALA A 351 -11.01 27.72 4.91
CA ALA A 351 -9.82 28.38 5.47
C ALA A 351 -9.48 29.73 4.79
N LEU A 352 -10.06 30.04 3.63
CA LEU A 352 -9.92 31.33 2.93
C LEU A 352 -11.02 32.33 3.29
N ILE A 353 -12.13 31.87 3.89
CA ILE A 353 -13.29 32.69 4.28
C ILE A 353 -13.15 33.22 5.72
N LEU A 354 -12.27 32.63 6.53
CA LEU A 354 -11.87 33.07 7.88
C LEU A 354 -10.50 33.73 7.83
#